data_AF-A0A5K0YXQ2-F1
#
_entry.id   AF-A0A5K0YXQ2-F1
#
_cell.length_a   1.000
_cell.length_b   1.000
_cell.length_c   1.000
_cell.angle_alpha   90.00
_cell.angle_beta   90.00
_cell.angle_gamma   90.00
#
_symmetry.space_group_name_H-M   'P 1'
#
loop_
_entity.id
_entity.type
_entity.pdbx_description
1 polymer ?
#
loop_
_entity_poly.entity_id
_entity_poly.type
_entity_poly.pdbx_seq_one_letter_code
_entity_poly.pdbx_strand_id
1 'polypeptide(L)'
;MDASESQSNLSLGFEQPSPRRTPVTDESISLQLDCVSASDCANSRRIPLQLLDQREQTESDADSDQDRERVEFSILGHPMCLKRRREGEPSSPHSRPPALRRPGSGCSSSGSTSRLGGVHMEARRAAVRAWANQPLAVADPEVWEFMEREKQRQFKGIELIASENFVCRGVLEALGSHLTNKYSEGLPGARYYVGNQLIDKIELLCHERALTAFHLDPEKWGVNVQSYSCTSANFAVYTGLLLPKDRIMGLDSPSGGHLSHGYYTPSGKKVSGASIFFESLPYKVNPHTGYIDYEKLEEKALDYRPKILICGGSSYPREWDYARFRQIADKCGAVLMCDMAHISGLVAAQ
;
A
#
# COMPACT_ATOMS: atom_id res chain seq x y z
N MET A 1 45.76 31.64 71.10
CA MET A 1 44.81 30.52 71.17
C MET A 1 44.62 30.07 69.72
N ASP A 2 45.63 29.50 69.05
CA ASP A 2 46.13 28.11 69.14
C ASP A 2 44.97 27.08 69.10
N ALA A 3 44.91 26.08 68.21
CA ALA A 3 45.85 25.62 67.18
C ALA A 3 45.19 24.63 66.17
N SER A 4 45.81 24.54 64.99
CA SER A 4 46.10 23.36 64.13
C SER A 4 45.02 22.36 63.64
N GLU A 5 44.93 22.32 62.30
CA GLU A 5 45.00 21.21 61.34
C GLU A 5 45.04 19.73 61.83
N SER A 6 44.38 18.85 61.08
CA SER A 6 44.99 17.61 60.56
C SER A 6 44.25 17.04 59.34
N GLN A 7 44.99 16.89 58.23
CA GLN A 7 44.73 15.93 57.15
C GLN A 7 45.45 14.61 57.48
N SER A 8 44.93 13.48 57.01
CA SER A 8 45.71 12.25 56.90
C SER A 8 45.28 11.42 55.68
N ASN A 9 46.17 11.42 54.67
CA ASN A 9 46.30 10.40 53.64
C ASN A 9 46.92 9.14 54.27
N LEU A 10 46.40 7.94 53.98
CA LEU A 10 47.19 6.72 53.96
C LEU A 10 46.63 5.75 52.91
N SER A 11 47.53 5.33 52.03
CA SER A 11 47.35 4.42 50.91
C SER A 11 48.18 3.15 51.18
N LEU A 12 47.61 1.96 51.01
CA LEU A 12 48.32 0.68 50.95
C LEU A 12 47.60 -0.21 49.92
N GLY A 13 48.35 -0.71 48.93
CA GLY A 13 47.86 -1.51 47.82
C GLY A 13 48.34 -2.97 47.82
N PHE A 14 47.92 -3.69 46.75
CA PHE A 14 48.12 -5.11 46.35
C PHE A 14 47.20 -6.13 47.06
N GLU A 15 46.50 -7.08 46.43
CA GLU A 15 46.51 -7.69 45.08
C GLU A 15 45.14 -8.34 44.76
N GLN A 16 44.86 -8.65 43.49
CA GLN A 16 43.62 -9.31 42.99
C GLN A 16 43.48 -10.78 43.41
N PRO A 17 42.25 -11.35 43.36
CA PRO A 17 41.98 -12.30 42.28
C PRO A 17 40.57 -12.16 41.64
N SER A 18 40.51 -12.42 40.34
CA SER A 18 39.28 -12.57 39.53
C SER A 18 38.38 -13.71 40.00
N PRO A 19 37.06 -13.64 39.74
CA PRO A 19 36.41 -14.81 39.13
C PRO A 19 35.42 -14.48 37.99
N ARG A 20 35.68 -15.16 36.87
CA ARG A 20 34.77 -15.87 35.95
C ARG A 20 33.33 -15.37 35.77
N ARG A 21 33.06 -14.94 34.53
CA ARG A 21 31.74 -14.87 33.88
C ARG A 21 31.07 -16.25 33.86
N THR A 22 29.83 -16.33 34.34
CA THR A 22 28.83 -17.31 33.93
C THR A 22 27.76 -16.60 33.09
N PRO A 23 27.30 -17.20 31.97
CA PRO A 23 26.38 -16.52 31.05
C PRO A 23 24.94 -16.62 31.55
N VAL A 24 24.23 -15.48 31.50
CA VAL A 24 22.78 -15.40 31.68
C VAL A 24 22.12 -15.91 30.39
N THR A 25 21.19 -16.83 30.57
CA THR A 25 20.43 -17.56 29.55
C THR A 25 19.49 -16.64 28.77
N ASP A 26 19.53 -16.80 27.45
CA ASP A 26 18.71 -16.16 26.43
C ASP A 26 17.39 -16.94 26.29
N GLU A 27 16.31 -16.45 26.91
CA GLU A 27 14.95 -16.98 26.71
C GLU A 27 14.40 -16.42 25.39
N SER A 28 14.87 -16.99 24.29
CA SER A 28 14.27 -16.81 22.97
C SER A 28 13.11 -17.78 22.83
N ILE A 29 11.88 -17.24 22.88
CA ILE A 29 10.65 -17.96 22.57
C ILE A 29 10.72 -18.39 21.10
N SER A 30 10.99 -19.67 20.87
CA SER A 30 10.87 -20.30 19.56
C SER A 30 9.41 -20.68 19.31
N LEU A 31 8.78 -20.05 18.31
CA LEU A 31 7.52 -20.50 17.76
C LEU A 31 7.83 -21.69 16.83
N GLN A 32 7.66 -22.91 17.34
CA GLN A 32 7.59 -24.11 16.52
C GLN A 32 6.30 -24.06 15.69
N LEU A 33 6.44 -23.85 14.39
CA LEU A 33 5.40 -24.18 13.42
C LEU A 33 5.47 -25.69 13.15
N ASP A 34 4.48 -26.42 13.63
CA ASP A 34 4.26 -27.82 13.26
C ASP A 34 3.95 -27.91 11.76
N CYS A 35 4.86 -28.54 11.03
CA CYS A 35 4.71 -28.88 9.63
C CYS A 35 3.85 -30.15 9.53
N VAL A 36 2.56 -29.99 9.24
CA VAL A 36 1.72 -31.12 8.85
C VAL A 36 1.98 -31.45 7.39
N SER A 37 2.54 -32.64 7.16
CA SER A 37 2.67 -33.27 5.86
C SER A 37 1.29 -33.51 5.24
N ALA A 38 1.03 -32.91 4.07
CA ALA A 38 -0.02 -33.33 3.17
C ALA A 38 0.60 -33.62 1.80
N SER A 39 1.00 -34.87 1.62
CA SER A 39 1.09 -35.51 0.31
C SER A 39 -0.30 -35.62 -0.29
N ASP A 40 -0.37 -35.57 -1.62
CA ASP A 40 -1.53 -35.76 -2.51
C ASP A 40 -2.42 -34.54 -2.80
N CYS A 41 -2.04 -33.81 -3.84
CA CYS A 41 -3.00 -33.18 -4.77
C CYS A 41 -2.40 -33.08 -6.19
N ALA A 42 -2.19 -34.25 -6.80
CA ALA A 42 -1.94 -34.36 -8.24
C ALA A 42 -3.28 -34.47 -8.98
N ASN A 43 -3.92 -33.33 -9.32
CA ASN A 43 -4.75 -33.18 -10.53
C ASN A 43 -5.36 -31.77 -10.62
N SER A 44 -4.57 -30.81 -11.12
CA SER A 44 -5.10 -29.55 -11.63
C SER A 44 -4.91 -29.54 -13.16
N ARG A 45 -5.98 -29.85 -13.89
CA ARG A 45 -6.03 -29.69 -15.36
C ARG A 45 -6.02 -28.20 -15.68
N ARG A 46 -4.86 -27.68 -16.13
CA ARG A 46 -4.74 -26.33 -16.71
C ARG A 46 -5.37 -26.32 -18.09
N ILE A 47 -6.35 -25.46 -18.31
CA ILE A 47 -6.95 -25.21 -19.64
C ILE A 47 -6.12 -24.12 -20.35
N PRO A 48 -5.53 -24.36 -21.53
CA PRO A 48 -4.85 -23.32 -22.28
C PRO A 48 -5.84 -22.50 -23.12
N LEU A 49 -5.83 -21.18 -22.94
CA LEU A 49 -6.43 -20.23 -23.88
C LEU A 49 -5.47 -20.01 -25.05
N GLN A 50 -5.77 -20.59 -26.21
CA GLN A 50 -5.14 -20.21 -27.48
C GLN A 50 -6.24 -19.80 -28.45
N LEU A 51 -6.19 -18.55 -28.92
CA LEU A 51 -7.08 -18.06 -29.97
C LEU A 51 -6.32 -17.14 -30.93
N LEU A 52 -6.24 -17.62 -32.17
CA LEU A 52 -6.13 -16.95 -33.47
C LEU A 52 -4.87 -16.12 -33.80
N ASP A 53 -4.18 -16.55 -34.86
CA ASP A 53 -3.77 -15.67 -35.96
C ASP A 53 -3.71 -16.49 -37.26
N GLN A 54 -4.58 -16.13 -38.22
CA GLN A 54 -4.48 -16.54 -39.63
C GLN A 54 -3.63 -15.49 -40.36
N ARG A 55 -2.62 -15.92 -41.12
CA ARG A 55 -1.78 -15.03 -41.93
C ARG A 55 -2.15 -15.16 -43.41
N GLU A 56 -2.53 -14.06 -44.02
CA GLU A 56 -2.52 -13.85 -45.48
C GLU A 56 -1.13 -13.33 -45.91
N GLN A 57 -0.67 -13.79 -47.07
CA GLN A 57 0.61 -13.42 -47.68
C GLN A 57 0.41 -12.26 -48.66
N THR A 58 1.28 -11.25 -48.59
CA THR A 58 1.63 -10.41 -49.75
C THR A 58 3.06 -9.88 -49.63
N GLU A 59 3.76 -10.02 -50.75
CA GLU A 59 5.05 -9.49 -51.24
C GLU A 59 5.17 -7.95 -51.09
N SER A 60 6.29 -7.23 -51.24
CA SER A 60 7.74 -7.46 -51.37
C SER A 60 8.43 -6.09 -51.22
N ASP A 61 9.68 -6.12 -50.72
CA ASP A 61 10.86 -5.28 -50.95
C ASP A 61 10.76 -3.77 -51.28
N ALA A 62 11.45 -2.94 -50.46
CA ALA A 62 12.41 -1.93 -50.94
C ALA A 62 13.35 -1.46 -49.81
N ASP A 63 14.59 -1.26 -50.22
CA ASP A 63 15.87 -1.13 -49.50
C ASP A 63 16.13 0.27 -48.89
N SER A 64 16.96 0.36 -47.83
CA SER A 64 17.99 1.41 -47.57
C SER A 64 18.45 1.50 -46.10
N ASP A 65 19.66 1.00 -45.87
CA ASP A 65 20.82 1.54 -45.12
C ASP A 65 20.70 2.44 -43.86
N GLN A 66 21.45 1.96 -42.84
CA GLN A 66 22.35 2.65 -41.90
C GLN A 66 21.90 3.08 -40.47
N ASP A 67 22.70 2.55 -39.52
CA ASP A 67 23.11 3.03 -38.19
C ASP A 67 22.09 3.50 -37.15
N ARG A 68 21.91 2.70 -36.07
CA ARG A 68 21.51 3.22 -34.74
C ARG A 68 22.19 2.50 -33.58
N GLU A 69 22.87 3.31 -32.78
CA GLU A 69 23.55 3.03 -31.52
C GLU A 69 22.67 2.29 -30.48
N ARG A 70 23.26 1.35 -29.74
CA ARG A 70 22.66 0.81 -28.51
C ARG A 70 22.78 1.83 -27.40
N VAL A 71 21.67 2.49 -27.04
CA VAL A 71 21.61 3.36 -25.87
C VAL A 71 21.43 2.51 -24.61
N GLU A 72 22.46 2.46 -23.78
CA GLU A 72 22.42 1.86 -22.45
C GLU A 72 22.13 2.97 -21.42
N PHE A 73 21.18 2.75 -20.51
CA PHE A 73 20.90 3.71 -19.44
C PHE A 73 20.65 2.99 -18.11
N SER A 74 20.87 3.71 -17.00
CA SER A 74 20.76 3.17 -15.64
C SER A 74 19.57 3.79 -14.92
N ILE A 75 18.76 2.94 -14.28
CA ILE A 75 17.75 3.36 -13.32
C ILE A 75 18.17 2.81 -11.95
N LEU A 76 18.30 3.70 -10.96
CA LEU A 76 18.67 3.36 -9.57
C LEU A 76 19.96 2.52 -9.45
N GLY A 77 20.95 2.80 -10.30
CA GLY A 77 22.24 2.12 -10.25
C GLY A 77 22.23 0.71 -10.84
N HIS A 78 21.16 0.33 -11.54
CA HIS A 78 21.08 -0.94 -12.26
C HIS A 78 21.12 -0.68 -13.78
N PRO A 79 22.10 -1.24 -14.50
CA PRO A 79 22.19 -1.07 -15.95
C PRO A 79 21.00 -1.77 -16.62
N MET A 80 20.28 -1.02 -17.45
CA MET A 80 19.12 -1.49 -18.20
C MET A 80 19.44 -1.42 -19.69
N CYS A 81 19.05 -2.46 -20.42
CA CYS A 81 19.20 -2.51 -21.87
C CYS A 81 17.81 -2.54 -22.53
N LEU A 82 17.58 -1.66 -23.51
CA LEU A 82 16.33 -1.58 -24.26
C LEU A 82 16.17 -2.84 -25.13
N LYS A 83 15.23 -3.72 -24.79
CA LYS A 83 14.91 -4.92 -25.60
C LYS A 83 13.64 -4.70 -26.43
N ARG A 84 13.80 -4.49 -27.75
CA ARG A 84 12.78 -4.73 -28.80
C ARG A 84 13.52 -5.39 -29.98
N ARG A 85 13.03 -6.41 -30.71
CA ARG A 85 11.85 -7.28 -30.69
C ARG A 85 12.30 -8.61 -31.37
N ARG A 86 11.56 -9.70 -31.13
CA ARG A 86 11.62 -11.00 -31.83
C ARG A 86 12.06 -10.91 -33.30
N GLU A 87 13.19 -11.54 -33.61
CA GLU A 87 13.42 -12.25 -34.86
C GLU A 87 14.11 -13.59 -34.54
N GLY A 88 13.71 -14.63 -35.27
CA GLY A 88 14.18 -15.99 -35.07
C GLY A 88 15.48 -16.25 -35.79
N GLU A 89 16.40 -16.95 -35.13
CA GLU A 89 17.57 -17.52 -35.79
C GLU A 89 17.24 -18.92 -36.34
N PRO A 90 17.77 -19.28 -37.53
CA PRO A 90 17.70 -20.64 -38.04
C PRO A 90 18.96 -21.46 -37.73
N SER A 91 18.76 -22.78 -37.82
CA SER A 91 19.72 -23.85 -38.15
C SER A 91 20.33 -24.70 -37.01
N SER A 92 19.90 -25.97 -36.96
CA SER A 92 20.76 -27.14 -37.21
C SER A 92 19.97 -28.47 -37.23
N PRO A 93 20.50 -29.57 -37.81
CA PRO A 93 19.73 -30.53 -38.61
C PRO A 93 19.50 -31.92 -37.97
N HIS A 94 18.79 -32.79 -38.71
CA HIS A 94 18.45 -34.22 -38.45
C HIS A 94 17.19 -34.41 -37.59
N SER A 95 16.14 -35.15 -37.95
CA SER A 95 16.06 -36.45 -38.63
C SER A 95 14.63 -36.67 -39.17
N ARG A 96 14.48 -37.30 -40.34
CA ARG A 96 13.19 -37.78 -40.88
C ARG A 96 12.68 -39.02 -40.12
N PRO A 97 11.34 -39.22 -40.05
CA PRO A 97 10.76 -40.46 -40.59
C PRO A 97 9.52 -40.21 -41.48
N PRO A 98 8.98 -41.25 -42.17
CA PRO A 98 8.48 -41.11 -43.53
C PRO A 98 6.98 -40.78 -43.66
N ALA A 99 6.68 -40.24 -44.83
CA ALA A 99 5.34 -39.95 -45.34
C ALA A 99 4.50 -41.21 -45.56
N LEU A 100 3.27 -41.19 -45.08
CA LEU A 100 2.16 -42.02 -45.57
C LEU A 100 1.26 -41.15 -46.46
N ARG A 101 1.29 -41.45 -47.76
CA ARG A 101 0.36 -40.95 -48.78
C ARG A 101 -1.02 -41.57 -48.61
N ARG A 102 -2.09 -40.77 -48.76
CA ARG A 102 -3.25 -40.94 -49.69
C ARG A 102 -4.46 -40.12 -49.20
N PRO A 103 -5.47 -39.87 -50.06
CA PRO A 103 -5.43 -39.12 -51.31
C PRO A 103 -6.40 -37.91 -51.26
N GLY A 104 -6.27 -36.99 -52.21
CA GLY A 104 -7.22 -35.89 -52.34
C GLY A 104 -8.64 -36.37 -52.67
N SER A 105 -9.62 -35.67 -52.13
CA SER A 105 -10.97 -35.62 -52.70
C SER A 105 -11.60 -34.24 -52.43
N GLY A 106 -11.88 -33.53 -53.52
CA GLY A 106 -13.08 -32.70 -53.64
C GLY A 106 -13.07 -31.37 -52.88
N CYS A 107 -12.72 -30.32 -53.61
CA CYS A 107 -13.32 -29.01 -53.38
C CYS A 107 -14.84 -29.14 -53.55
N SER A 108 -15.60 -28.69 -52.55
CA SER A 108 -17.02 -28.38 -52.68
C SER A 108 -17.31 -27.19 -51.79
N SER A 109 -17.21 -26.02 -52.39
CA SER A 109 -17.78 -24.78 -51.92
C SER A 109 -19.27 -24.98 -51.58
N SER A 110 -19.60 -24.84 -50.30
CA SER A 110 -20.95 -24.48 -49.91
C SER A 110 -20.87 -23.58 -48.67
N GLY A 111 -21.35 -22.35 -48.84
CA GLY A 111 -21.38 -21.36 -47.79
C GLY A 111 -22.25 -21.83 -46.62
N SER A 112 -21.65 -21.97 -45.44
CA SER A 112 -22.36 -22.06 -44.17
C SER A 112 -21.39 -21.84 -42.99
N THR A 113 -20.65 -20.73 -42.99
CA THR A 113 -19.74 -20.39 -41.89
C THR A 113 -20.38 -19.53 -40.78
N SER A 114 -21.69 -19.25 -40.82
CA SER A 114 -22.33 -18.42 -39.78
C SER A 114 -23.03 -19.20 -38.66
N ARG A 115 -23.42 -20.48 -38.84
CA ARG A 115 -24.17 -21.25 -37.82
C ARG A 115 -23.30 -21.97 -36.79
N LEU A 116 -22.12 -22.45 -37.17
CA LEU A 116 -21.20 -23.15 -36.25
C LEU A 116 -20.50 -22.21 -35.26
N GLY A 117 -20.23 -20.96 -35.66
CA GLY A 117 -19.67 -19.93 -34.77
C GLY A 117 -20.66 -19.44 -33.69
N GLY A 118 -21.97 -19.44 -34.00
CA GLY A 118 -23.03 -19.01 -33.08
C GLY A 118 -23.21 -19.95 -31.89
N VAL A 119 -23.27 -21.27 -32.14
CA VAL A 119 -23.43 -22.29 -31.09
C VAL A 119 -22.25 -22.29 -30.11
N HIS A 120 -21.03 -22.08 -30.61
CA HIS A 120 -19.83 -21.98 -29.79
C HIS A 120 -19.82 -20.70 -28.92
N MET A 121 -20.31 -19.57 -29.43
CA MET A 121 -20.44 -18.32 -28.65
C MET A 121 -21.55 -18.39 -27.59
N GLU A 122 -22.69 -19.03 -27.90
CA GLU A 122 -23.77 -19.26 -26.95
C GLU A 122 -23.30 -20.13 -25.77
N ALA A 123 -22.58 -21.21 -26.07
CA ALA A 123 -22.00 -22.10 -25.06
C ALA A 123 -20.98 -21.38 -24.17
N ARG A 124 -20.11 -20.55 -24.75
CA ARG A 124 -19.16 -19.71 -23.98
C ARG A 124 -19.88 -18.70 -23.09
N ARG A 125 -20.92 -18.04 -23.59
CA ARG A 125 -21.75 -17.11 -22.79
C ARG A 125 -22.46 -17.83 -21.65
N ALA A 126 -23.01 -19.01 -21.91
CA ALA A 126 -23.64 -19.84 -20.90
C ALA A 126 -22.65 -20.25 -19.81
N ALA A 127 -21.45 -20.69 -20.19
CA ALA A 127 -20.38 -21.02 -19.25
C ALA A 127 -19.97 -19.82 -18.39
N VAL A 128 -19.79 -18.63 -18.98
CA VAL A 128 -19.47 -17.41 -18.23
C VAL A 128 -20.55 -17.05 -17.23
N ARG A 129 -21.82 -17.04 -17.66
CA ARG A 129 -22.95 -16.76 -16.75
C ARG A 129 -23.07 -17.79 -15.64
N ALA A 130 -22.74 -19.04 -15.94
CA ALA A 130 -22.83 -20.15 -14.99
C ALA A 130 -21.82 -20.02 -13.84
N TRP A 131 -20.62 -19.46 -14.07
CA TRP A 131 -19.65 -19.23 -12.99
C TRP A 131 -19.74 -17.82 -12.39
N ALA A 132 -19.97 -16.79 -13.21
CA ALA A 132 -19.87 -15.38 -12.77
C ALA A 132 -21.01 -14.91 -11.85
N ASN A 133 -22.14 -15.62 -11.81
CA ASN A 133 -23.29 -15.29 -10.96
C ASN A 133 -23.47 -16.26 -9.79
N GLN A 134 -22.48 -17.11 -9.51
CA GLN A 134 -22.57 -18.03 -8.39
C GLN A 134 -22.41 -17.28 -7.06
N PRO A 135 -23.22 -17.62 -6.04
CA PRO A 135 -22.92 -17.20 -4.67
C PRO A 135 -21.54 -17.70 -4.24
N LEU A 136 -20.87 -16.93 -3.38
CA LEU A 136 -19.52 -17.27 -2.93
C LEU A 136 -19.44 -18.69 -2.31
N ALA A 137 -20.45 -19.10 -1.54
CA ALA A 137 -20.52 -20.45 -0.95
C ALA A 137 -20.48 -21.60 -1.97
N VAL A 138 -20.81 -21.34 -3.25
CA VAL A 138 -20.73 -22.32 -4.34
C VAL A 138 -19.46 -22.11 -5.16
N ALA A 139 -19.12 -20.85 -5.46
CA ALA A 139 -17.96 -20.51 -6.29
C ALA A 139 -16.63 -20.82 -5.60
N ASP A 140 -16.54 -20.56 -4.29
CA ASP A 140 -15.38 -20.77 -3.44
C ASP A 140 -15.81 -21.14 -2.00
N PRO A 141 -16.16 -22.42 -1.76
CA PRO A 141 -16.61 -22.88 -0.44
C PRO A 141 -15.58 -22.70 0.67
N GLU A 142 -14.28 -22.74 0.36
CA GLU A 142 -13.20 -22.59 1.34
C GLU A 142 -13.13 -21.15 1.87
N VAL A 143 -13.14 -20.17 0.97
CA VAL A 143 -13.17 -18.75 1.37
C VAL A 143 -14.45 -18.42 2.13
N TRP A 144 -15.60 -18.96 1.68
CA TRP A 144 -16.87 -18.80 2.40
C TRP A 144 -16.78 -19.33 3.84
N GLU A 145 -16.19 -20.50 4.04
CA GLU A 145 -16.00 -21.07 5.37
C GLU A 145 -15.12 -20.17 6.26
N PHE A 146 -14.02 -19.64 5.73
CA PHE A 146 -13.17 -18.71 6.49
C PHE A 146 -13.90 -17.42 6.85
N MET A 147 -14.73 -16.88 5.95
CA MET A 147 -15.54 -15.69 6.23
C MET A 147 -16.56 -15.94 7.34
N GLU A 148 -17.26 -17.07 7.34
CA GLU A 148 -18.22 -17.37 8.41
C GLU A 148 -17.52 -17.66 9.74
N ARG A 149 -16.33 -18.29 9.74
CA ARG A 149 -15.51 -18.46 10.95
C ARG A 149 -15.04 -17.11 11.51
N GLU A 150 -14.58 -16.18 10.67
CA GLU A 150 -14.18 -14.83 11.10
C GLU A 150 -15.36 -14.04 11.67
N LYS A 151 -16.53 -14.11 11.03
CA LYS A 151 -17.76 -13.52 11.56
C LYS A 151 -18.13 -14.08 12.93
N GLN A 152 -17.97 -15.39 13.16
CA GLN A 152 -18.18 -15.98 14.48
C GLN A 152 -17.13 -15.54 15.49
N ARG A 153 -15.87 -15.37 15.08
CA ARG A 153 -14.80 -14.83 15.93
C ARG A 153 -15.16 -13.42 16.42
N GLN A 154 -15.53 -12.53 15.51
CA GLN A 154 -15.94 -11.15 15.83
C GLN A 154 -17.19 -11.11 16.73
N PHE A 155 -18.18 -11.97 16.49
CA PHE A 155 -19.40 -12.01 17.29
C PHE A 155 -19.18 -12.51 18.73
N LYS A 156 -18.24 -13.43 18.92
CA LYS A 156 -17.96 -14.06 20.23
C LYS A 156 -16.80 -13.40 20.98
N GLY A 157 -15.98 -12.62 20.29
CA GLY A 157 -14.79 -11.96 20.82
C GLY A 157 -15.10 -10.65 21.54
N ILE A 158 -14.17 -10.25 22.40
CA ILE A 158 -14.12 -8.89 22.94
C ILE A 158 -13.02 -8.16 22.17
N GLU A 159 -13.42 -7.37 21.17
CA GLU A 159 -12.49 -6.66 20.31
C GLU A 159 -12.07 -5.33 20.95
N LEU A 160 -10.81 -5.24 21.39
CA LEU A 160 -10.25 -4.08 22.11
C LEU A 160 -9.16 -3.34 21.32
N ILE A 161 -8.98 -3.68 20.03
CA ILE A 161 -8.04 -2.99 19.15
C ILE A 161 -8.64 -1.63 18.80
N ALA A 162 -8.02 -0.54 19.28
CA ALA A 162 -8.58 0.82 19.20
C ALA A 162 -8.82 1.35 17.76
N SER A 163 -8.18 0.76 16.76
CA SER A 163 -8.36 1.12 15.34
C SER A 163 -9.41 0.28 14.60
N GLU A 164 -9.92 -0.78 15.24
CA GLU A 164 -10.97 -1.62 14.64
C GLU A 164 -12.36 -1.09 15.00
N ASN A 165 -13.32 -1.36 14.11
CA ASN A 165 -14.72 -1.02 14.33
C ASN A 165 -15.63 -1.89 13.44
N PHE A 166 -16.91 -1.97 13.80
CA PHE A 166 -17.93 -2.65 13.01
C PHE A 166 -18.75 -1.64 12.21
N VAL A 167 -18.64 -1.70 10.89
CA VAL A 167 -19.41 -0.85 10.00
C VAL A 167 -20.88 -1.29 9.91
N CYS A 168 -21.77 -0.36 9.57
CA CYS A 168 -23.18 -0.69 9.40
C CYS A 168 -23.43 -1.47 8.10
N ARG A 169 -24.55 -2.20 8.05
CA ARG A 169 -24.94 -3.03 6.90
C ARG A 169 -24.99 -2.25 5.58
N GLY A 170 -25.46 -1.00 5.61
CA GLY A 170 -25.54 -0.16 4.41
C GLY A 170 -24.16 0.11 3.78
N VAL A 171 -23.10 0.24 4.60
CA VAL A 171 -21.73 0.37 4.11
C VAL A 171 -21.26 -0.92 3.42
N LEU A 172 -21.54 -2.08 4.02
CA LEU A 172 -21.17 -3.37 3.44
C LEU A 172 -21.90 -3.64 2.11
N GLU A 173 -23.19 -3.31 2.04
CA GLU A 173 -23.99 -3.46 0.80
C GLU A 173 -23.46 -2.57 -0.32
N ALA A 174 -23.06 -1.33 -0.02
CA ALA A 174 -22.47 -0.44 -1.01
C ALA A 174 -21.07 -0.90 -1.47
N LEU A 175 -20.22 -1.36 -0.54
CA LEU A 175 -18.84 -1.79 -0.83
C LEU A 175 -18.80 -3.03 -1.74
N GLY A 176 -19.69 -4.00 -1.52
CA GLY A 176 -19.82 -5.21 -2.34
C GLY A 176 -20.68 -5.06 -3.59
N SER A 177 -20.93 -3.83 -4.06
CA SER A 177 -21.89 -3.56 -5.14
C SER A 177 -21.25 -3.46 -6.53
N HIS A 178 -22.12 -3.35 -7.53
CA HIS A 178 -21.75 -3.15 -8.94
C HIS A 178 -20.98 -1.85 -9.23
N LEU A 179 -20.86 -0.94 -8.26
CA LEU A 179 -20.05 0.28 -8.40
C LEU A 179 -18.58 -0.03 -8.69
N THR A 180 -18.06 -1.18 -8.20
CA THR A 180 -16.69 -1.65 -8.46
C THR A 180 -16.37 -1.81 -9.95
N ASN A 181 -17.38 -1.94 -10.81
CA ASN A 181 -17.19 -2.16 -12.24
C ASN A 181 -16.78 -0.89 -13.01
N LYS A 182 -16.88 0.31 -12.40
CA LYS A 182 -16.73 1.57 -13.13
C LYS A 182 -15.37 2.22 -12.96
N TYR A 183 -14.67 2.38 -14.09
CA TYR A 183 -13.48 3.23 -14.18
C TYR A 183 -13.88 4.72 -14.24
N SER A 184 -13.40 5.52 -13.29
CA SER A 184 -13.85 6.89 -13.07
C SER A 184 -12.70 7.89 -12.81
N GLU A 185 -11.56 7.68 -13.46
CA GLU A 185 -10.42 8.59 -13.35
C GLU A 185 -10.78 10.05 -13.67
N GLY A 186 -10.20 10.96 -12.88
CA GLY A 186 -10.51 12.39 -12.90
C GLY A 186 -11.40 12.80 -11.73
N LEU A 187 -11.98 14.00 -11.82
CA LEU A 187 -12.92 14.54 -10.85
C LEU A 187 -14.33 14.59 -11.46
N PRO A 188 -15.41 14.71 -10.65
CA PRO A 188 -16.75 14.92 -11.16
C PRO A 188 -16.82 16.07 -12.17
N GLY A 189 -17.45 15.84 -13.33
CA GLY A 189 -17.50 16.80 -14.44
C GLY A 189 -16.22 16.90 -15.29
N ALA A 190 -15.11 16.30 -14.86
CA ALA A 190 -13.82 16.30 -15.56
C ALA A 190 -13.21 14.88 -15.60
N ARG A 191 -13.98 13.93 -16.14
CA ARG A 191 -13.58 12.51 -16.25
C ARG A 191 -12.87 12.21 -17.56
N TYR A 192 -11.89 11.32 -17.51
CA TYR A 192 -11.24 10.78 -18.72
C TYR A 192 -12.10 9.76 -19.46
N TYR A 193 -13.05 9.14 -18.76
CA TYR A 193 -13.92 8.09 -19.30
C TYR A 193 -15.39 8.51 -19.30
N VAL A 194 -16.12 8.07 -20.33
CA VAL A 194 -17.56 8.27 -20.46
C VAL A 194 -18.35 7.39 -19.47
N GLY A 195 -19.64 7.69 -19.31
CA GLY A 195 -20.58 6.87 -18.54
C GLY A 195 -20.53 7.05 -17.02
N ASN A 196 -20.00 8.18 -16.53
CA ASN A 196 -19.83 8.48 -15.10
C ASN A 196 -20.96 9.33 -14.50
N GLN A 197 -22.10 9.50 -15.18
CA GLN A 197 -23.16 10.44 -14.75
C GLN A 197 -23.70 10.15 -13.34
N LEU A 198 -23.76 8.87 -12.94
CA LEU A 198 -24.18 8.48 -11.59
C LEU A 198 -23.02 8.43 -10.60
N ILE A 199 -21.81 8.07 -11.06
CA ILE A 199 -20.61 8.09 -10.21
C ILE A 199 -20.30 9.52 -9.75
N ASP A 200 -20.42 10.49 -10.64
CA ASP A 200 -20.23 11.91 -10.32
C ASP A 200 -21.22 12.37 -9.25
N LYS A 201 -22.49 11.97 -9.33
CA LYS A 201 -23.49 12.28 -8.30
C LYS A 201 -23.15 11.64 -6.95
N ILE A 202 -22.67 10.40 -6.96
CA ILE A 202 -22.26 9.70 -5.73
C ILE A 202 -21.06 10.40 -5.09
N GLU A 203 -20.04 10.75 -5.87
CA GLU A 203 -18.83 11.40 -5.37
C GLU A 203 -19.11 12.83 -4.87
N LEU A 204 -19.91 13.62 -5.59
CA LEU A 204 -20.33 14.95 -5.14
C LEU A 204 -21.15 14.90 -3.85
N LEU A 205 -22.06 13.92 -3.73
CA LEU A 205 -22.81 13.70 -2.49
C LEU A 205 -21.88 13.29 -1.34
N CYS A 206 -20.83 12.52 -1.63
CA CYS A 206 -19.82 12.15 -0.64
C CYS A 206 -19.01 13.37 -0.19
N HIS A 207 -18.62 14.27 -1.10
CA HIS A 207 -17.97 15.54 -0.76
C HIS A 207 -18.84 16.39 0.16
N GLU A 208 -20.10 16.64 -0.23
CA GLU A 208 -21.05 17.42 0.56
C GLU A 208 -21.23 16.85 1.97
N ARG A 209 -21.44 15.54 2.07
CA ARG A 209 -21.63 14.86 3.35
C ARG A 209 -20.38 14.86 4.21
N ALA A 210 -19.19 14.75 3.62
CA ALA A 210 -17.94 14.82 4.35
C ALA A 210 -17.76 16.22 4.98
N LEU A 211 -17.97 17.29 4.20
CA LEU A 211 -17.90 18.65 4.75
C LEU A 211 -18.97 18.89 5.83
N THR A 212 -20.19 18.41 5.60
CA THR A 212 -21.29 18.51 6.55
C THR A 212 -20.99 17.78 7.86
N ALA A 213 -20.42 16.57 7.79
CA ALA A 213 -20.11 15.75 8.95
C ALA A 213 -19.08 16.38 9.89
N PHE A 214 -18.26 17.31 9.39
CA PHE A 214 -17.27 18.05 10.18
C PHE A 214 -17.64 19.54 10.34
N HIS A 215 -18.88 19.91 10.03
CA HIS A 215 -19.40 21.29 10.16
C HIS A 215 -18.57 22.34 9.42
N LEU A 216 -18.06 21.98 8.23
CA LEU A 216 -17.14 22.81 7.46
C LEU A 216 -17.87 23.69 6.45
N ASP A 217 -17.44 24.95 6.39
CA ASP A 217 -17.86 25.92 5.36
C ASP A 217 -17.22 25.55 4.00
N PRO A 218 -18.00 25.22 2.97
CA PRO A 218 -17.48 24.78 1.67
C PRO A 218 -16.68 25.88 0.93
N GLU A 219 -16.84 27.14 1.29
CA GLU A 219 -16.03 28.24 0.73
C GLU A 219 -14.61 28.26 1.30
N LYS A 220 -14.39 27.63 2.45
CA LYS A 220 -13.08 27.56 3.14
C LYS A 220 -12.44 26.19 3.07
N TRP A 221 -13.25 25.14 2.90
CA TRP A 221 -12.81 23.76 2.94
C TRP A 221 -13.23 23.01 1.68
N GLY A 222 -12.23 22.40 1.04
CA GLY A 222 -12.44 21.33 0.07
C GLY A 222 -12.21 19.97 0.70
N VAL A 223 -12.62 18.92 0.00
CA VAL A 223 -12.35 17.53 0.38
C VAL A 223 -12.06 16.70 -0.87
N ASN A 224 -11.14 15.75 -0.73
CA ASN A 224 -10.92 14.69 -1.71
C ASN A 224 -11.22 13.34 -1.03
N VAL A 225 -12.15 12.58 -1.60
CA VAL A 225 -12.61 11.28 -1.06
C VAL A 225 -12.07 10.07 -1.83
N GLN A 226 -11.06 10.26 -2.69
CA GLN A 226 -10.51 9.22 -3.57
C GLN A 226 -9.31 8.47 -2.98
N SER A 227 -8.72 8.96 -1.88
CA SER A 227 -7.58 8.29 -1.26
C SER A 227 -7.99 6.92 -0.70
N TYR A 228 -7.28 5.85 -1.10
CA TYR A 228 -7.65 4.47 -0.78
C TYR A 228 -7.58 4.11 0.71
N SER A 229 -6.67 4.74 1.45
CA SER A 229 -6.46 4.53 2.88
C SER A 229 -5.66 5.69 3.50
N CYS A 230 -5.59 5.74 4.84
CA CYS A 230 -4.87 6.77 5.60
C CYS A 230 -3.41 6.96 5.13
N THR A 231 -2.64 5.88 4.96
CA THR A 231 -1.24 5.99 4.51
C THR A 231 -1.13 6.61 3.12
N SER A 232 -2.03 6.23 2.20
CA SER A 232 -2.05 6.82 0.86
C SER A 232 -2.50 8.28 0.85
N ALA A 233 -3.45 8.66 1.73
CA ALA A 233 -3.91 10.04 1.88
C ALA A 233 -2.78 10.94 2.40
N ASN A 234 -2.10 10.51 3.47
CA ASN A 234 -0.95 11.22 4.02
C ASN A 234 0.16 11.39 2.97
N PHE A 235 0.48 10.32 2.25
CA PHE A 235 1.50 10.38 1.20
C PHE A 235 1.10 11.31 0.05
N ALA A 236 -0.19 11.31 -0.34
CA ALA A 236 -0.72 12.22 -1.36
C ALA A 236 -0.57 13.69 -0.95
N VAL A 237 -0.86 14.03 0.32
CA VAL A 237 -0.64 15.37 0.87
C VAL A 237 0.83 15.77 0.75
N TYR A 238 1.75 14.88 1.17
CA TYR A 238 3.17 15.17 1.06
C TYR A 238 3.59 15.40 -0.40
N THR A 239 3.23 14.49 -1.31
CA THR A 239 3.59 14.64 -2.73
C THR A 239 2.92 15.83 -3.43
N GLY A 240 1.78 16.30 -2.91
CA GLY A 240 1.08 17.46 -3.46
C GLY A 240 1.67 18.80 -2.99
N LEU A 241 2.32 18.83 -1.81
CA LEU A 241 2.83 20.07 -1.20
C LEU A 241 4.36 20.15 -1.16
N LEU A 242 5.05 19.01 -1.25
CA LEU A 242 6.49 18.89 -1.03
C LEU A 242 7.22 18.41 -2.27
N LEU A 243 8.47 18.83 -2.39
CA LEU A 243 9.44 18.19 -3.26
C LEU A 243 10.10 17.01 -2.54
N PRO A 244 10.67 16.03 -3.27
CA PRO A 244 11.51 15.02 -2.66
C PRO A 244 12.60 15.66 -1.80
N LYS A 245 12.89 15.06 -0.64
CA LYS A 245 13.84 15.55 0.38
C LYS A 245 13.42 16.79 1.18
N ASP A 246 12.25 17.37 0.92
CA ASP A 246 11.69 18.34 1.86
C ASP A 246 11.44 17.72 3.23
N ARG A 247 11.38 18.59 4.23
CA ARG A 247 11.40 18.23 5.64
C ARG A 247 10.00 18.07 6.20
N ILE A 248 9.76 16.99 6.94
CA ILE A 248 8.54 16.75 7.70
C ILE A 248 8.87 16.51 9.18
N MET A 249 7.94 16.87 10.07
CA MET A 249 8.03 16.53 11.49
C MET A 249 6.72 15.94 11.96
N GLY A 250 6.79 14.73 12.54
CA GLY A 250 5.65 14.02 13.14
C GLY A 250 6.01 13.44 14.50
N LEU A 251 5.01 12.91 15.21
CA LEU A 251 5.24 12.26 16.51
C LEU A 251 6.03 10.96 16.30
N ASP A 252 7.03 10.70 17.15
CA ASP A 252 7.79 9.45 17.15
C ASP A 252 6.87 8.24 17.37
N SER A 253 7.06 7.14 16.64
CA SER A 253 6.15 5.99 16.72
C SER A 253 6.09 5.37 18.14
N PRO A 254 7.20 5.18 18.87
CA PRO A 254 7.15 4.78 20.28
C PRO A 254 6.49 5.81 21.22
N SER A 255 6.39 7.07 20.80
CA SER A 255 5.66 8.12 21.53
C SER A 255 4.17 8.19 21.16
N GLY A 256 3.71 7.35 20.22
CA GLY A 256 2.32 7.26 19.81
C GLY A 256 2.02 7.75 18.39
N GLY A 257 3.03 8.12 17.60
CA GLY A 257 2.85 8.54 16.20
C GLY A 257 2.62 7.38 15.23
N HIS A 258 2.10 7.70 14.04
CA HIS A 258 1.83 6.69 13.00
C HIS A 258 3.04 6.48 12.06
N LEU A 259 3.14 5.30 11.45
CA LEU A 259 4.23 4.96 10.53
C LEU A 259 4.34 5.95 9.35
N SER A 260 3.20 6.40 8.80
CA SER A 260 3.14 7.35 7.68
C SER A 260 3.66 8.75 8.04
N HIS A 261 3.92 9.06 9.31
CA HIS A 261 4.44 10.35 9.75
C HIS A 261 5.97 10.45 9.63
N GLY A 262 6.58 9.57 8.84
CA GLY A 262 8.02 9.58 8.56
C GLY A 262 8.83 8.69 9.49
N TYR A 263 8.30 7.53 9.90
CA TYR A 263 9.00 6.60 10.78
C TYR A 263 10.29 6.03 10.15
N TYR A 264 11.36 6.00 10.95
CA TYR A 264 12.63 5.31 10.73
C TYR A 264 13.11 4.74 12.08
N THR A 265 13.90 3.67 12.05
CA THR A 265 14.39 3.02 13.27
C THR A 265 15.45 3.89 13.97
N PRO A 266 15.72 3.68 15.27
CA PRO A 266 16.81 4.37 15.97
C PRO A 266 18.20 4.20 15.31
N SER A 267 18.41 3.10 14.59
CA SER A 267 19.63 2.87 13.78
C SER A 267 19.70 3.66 12.48
N GLY A 268 18.68 4.47 12.16
CA GLY A 268 18.58 5.26 10.94
C GLY A 268 18.00 4.52 9.73
N LYS A 269 17.54 3.27 9.89
CA LYS A 269 16.89 2.52 8.79
C LYS A 269 15.53 3.15 8.51
N LYS A 270 15.35 3.68 7.30
CA LYS A 270 14.08 4.22 6.82
C LYS A 270 13.08 3.07 6.61
N VAL A 271 11.89 3.19 7.21
CA VAL A 271 10.86 2.12 7.21
C VAL A 271 9.63 2.55 6.43
N SER A 272 9.14 3.77 6.67
CA SER A 272 7.97 4.29 5.95
C SER A 272 8.35 4.86 4.59
N GLY A 273 7.42 4.82 3.63
CA GLY A 273 7.59 5.54 2.36
C GLY A 273 7.89 7.02 2.59
N ALA A 274 7.21 7.64 3.56
CA ALA A 274 7.44 9.03 3.93
C ALA A 274 8.91 9.32 4.32
N SER A 275 9.54 8.48 5.15
CA SER A 275 10.95 8.69 5.53
C SER A 275 11.96 8.37 4.43
N ILE A 276 11.56 7.60 3.41
CA ILE A 276 12.37 7.32 2.22
C ILE A 276 12.41 8.53 1.30
N PHE A 277 11.24 9.06 0.93
CA PHE A 277 11.08 10.13 -0.06
C PHE A 277 11.32 11.53 0.52
N PHE A 278 10.98 11.74 1.79
CA PHE A 278 11.12 13.00 2.51
C PHE A 278 12.14 12.85 3.65
N GLU A 279 12.67 13.96 4.13
CA GLU A 279 13.51 13.95 5.33
C GLU A 279 12.63 14.18 6.56
N SER A 280 12.74 13.28 7.54
CA SER A 280 11.87 13.28 8.73
C SER A 280 12.70 13.54 9.99
N LEU A 281 12.15 14.35 10.90
CA LEU A 281 12.66 14.49 12.27
C LEU A 281 11.49 14.35 13.26
N PRO A 282 11.47 13.34 14.14
CA PRO A 282 10.36 13.17 15.06
C PRO A 282 10.46 14.11 16.27
N TYR A 283 9.31 14.60 16.71
CA TYR A 283 9.13 15.11 18.08
C TYR A 283 8.59 14.01 19.00
N LYS A 284 8.68 14.21 20.31
CA LYS A 284 8.45 13.15 21.30
C LYS A 284 7.56 13.62 22.45
N VAL A 285 7.04 12.66 23.19
CA VAL A 285 6.48 12.92 24.52
C VAL A 285 7.60 13.10 25.54
N ASN A 286 7.30 13.81 26.62
CA ASN A 286 8.10 13.82 27.82
C ASN A 286 7.95 12.44 28.51
N PRO A 287 9.05 11.70 28.75
CA PRO A 287 9.00 10.34 29.28
C PRO A 287 8.46 10.26 30.71
N HIS A 288 8.45 11.37 31.46
CA HIS A 288 7.94 11.40 32.84
C HIS A 288 6.44 11.64 32.90
N THR A 289 5.90 12.48 32.01
CA THR A 289 4.49 12.90 32.03
C THR A 289 3.63 12.16 31.01
N GLY A 290 4.25 11.65 29.94
CA GLY A 290 3.56 11.04 28.80
C GLY A 290 2.87 12.05 27.87
N TYR A 291 3.00 13.35 28.10
CA TYR A 291 2.47 14.41 27.22
C TYR A 291 3.51 14.84 26.19
N ILE A 292 3.07 15.32 25.04
CA ILE A 292 3.96 15.95 24.04
C ILE A 292 4.79 17.05 24.71
N ASP A 293 6.11 17.03 24.49
CA ASP A 293 7.04 18.05 24.95
C ASP A 293 7.03 19.22 23.95
N TYR A 294 6.09 20.16 24.13
CA TYR A 294 5.84 21.25 23.19
C TYR A 294 6.99 22.25 23.13
N GLU A 295 7.74 22.42 24.22
CA GLU A 295 8.93 23.25 24.28
C GLU A 295 10.02 22.68 23.39
N LYS A 296 10.35 21.38 23.52
CA LYS A 296 11.33 20.73 22.65
C LYS A 296 10.84 20.59 21.21
N LEU A 297 9.53 20.42 21.01
CA LEU A 297 8.95 20.46 19.67
C LEU A 297 9.22 21.83 19.02
N GLU A 298 8.95 22.94 19.73
CA GLU A 298 9.21 24.28 19.19
C GLU A 298 10.70 24.48 18.87
N GLU A 299 11.59 24.18 19.82
CA GLU A 299 13.04 24.28 19.64
C GLU A 299 13.49 23.54 18.37
N LYS A 300 13.14 22.25 18.25
CA LYS A 300 13.50 21.43 17.10
C LYS A 300 12.87 21.93 15.80
N ALA A 301 11.63 22.42 15.82
CA ALA A 301 10.97 22.92 14.62
C ALA A 301 11.63 24.20 14.09
N LEU A 302 12.13 25.07 14.97
CA LEU A 302 12.84 26.29 14.59
C LEU A 302 14.22 25.99 13.97
N ASP A 303 14.90 24.96 14.46
CA ASP A 303 16.19 24.53 13.93
C ASP A 303 16.04 23.70 12.65
N TYR A 304 15.14 22.72 12.67
CA TYR A 304 14.93 21.79 11.57
C TYR A 304 14.14 22.39 10.41
N ARG A 305 13.30 23.41 10.65
CA ARG A 305 12.51 24.10 9.61
C ARG A 305 11.71 23.11 8.74
N PRO A 306 10.76 22.34 9.32
CA PRO A 306 9.90 21.48 8.54
C PRO A 306 9.05 22.29 7.56
N LYS A 307 8.73 21.69 6.42
CA LYS A 307 7.71 22.20 5.49
C LYS A 307 6.31 21.77 5.91
N ILE A 308 6.18 20.59 6.51
CA ILE A 308 4.94 20.12 7.14
C ILE A 308 5.23 19.73 8.59
N LEU A 309 4.47 20.31 9.52
CA LEU A 309 4.37 19.87 10.90
C LEU A 309 3.08 19.06 11.07
N ILE A 310 3.20 17.82 11.51
CA ILE A 310 2.09 16.88 11.63
C ILE A 310 1.70 16.76 13.11
N CYS A 311 0.43 17.01 13.44
CA CYS A 311 -0.20 16.54 14.68
C CYS A 311 -1.16 15.38 14.38
N GLY A 312 -1.49 14.58 15.39
CA GLY A 312 -2.20 13.31 15.21
C GLY A 312 -1.30 12.09 15.41
N GLY A 313 -1.91 10.96 15.78
CA GLY A 313 -1.19 9.76 16.18
C GLY A 313 -2.11 8.56 16.36
N SER A 314 -1.52 7.40 16.61
CA SER A 314 -2.21 6.11 16.72
C SER A 314 -2.43 5.65 18.15
N SER A 315 -1.51 5.98 19.07
CA SER A 315 -1.57 5.49 20.45
C SER A 315 -1.23 6.56 21.48
N TYR A 316 -1.50 7.82 21.16
CA TYR A 316 -1.41 8.94 22.10
C TYR A 316 -2.76 9.14 22.82
N PRO A 317 -2.85 8.94 24.15
CA PRO A 317 -4.12 8.85 24.87
C PRO A 317 -4.62 10.20 25.42
N ARG A 318 -4.18 11.33 24.84
CA ARG A 318 -4.52 12.68 25.29
C ARG A 318 -4.98 13.54 24.11
N GLU A 319 -5.67 14.61 24.43
CA GLU A 319 -6.00 15.67 23.47
C GLU A 319 -4.74 16.37 22.95
N TRP A 320 -4.87 16.95 21.75
CA TRP A 320 -3.82 17.70 21.09
C TRP A 320 -4.03 19.20 21.33
N ASP A 321 -2.97 19.92 21.68
CA ASP A 321 -3.02 21.38 21.75
C ASP A 321 -2.81 21.96 20.34
N TYR A 322 -3.90 21.96 19.55
CA TYR A 322 -3.88 22.44 18.17
C TYR A 322 -3.45 23.91 18.06
N ALA A 323 -3.79 24.74 19.05
CA ALA A 323 -3.39 26.14 19.09
C ALA A 323 -1.87 26.27 19.24
N ARG A 324 -1.26 25.47 20.12
CA ARG A 324 0.19 25.43 20.29
C ARG A 324 0.90 24.93 19.04
N PHE A 325 0.38 23.88 18.39
CA PHE A 325 0.89 23.40 17.10
C PHE A 325 0.83 24.49 16.02
N ARG A 326 -0.28 25.22 15.91
CA ARG A 326 -0.43 26.33 14.96
C ARG A 326 0.62 27.41 15.20
N GLN A 327 0.81 27.84 16.44
CA GLN A 327 1.82 28.85 16.77
C GLN A 327 3.23 28.41 16.34
N ILE A 328 3.60 27.15 16.58
CA ILE A 328 4.92 26.62 16.22
C ILE A 328 5.07 26.56 14.69
N ALA A 329 4.05 26.05 14.00
CA ALA A 329 4.05 25.99 12.54
C ALA A 329 4.14 27.38 11.90
N ASP A 330 3.50 28.41 12.48
CA ASP A 330 3.61 29.80 11.99
C ASP A 330 5.03 30.35 12.16
N LYS A 331 5.67 30.10 13.32
CA LYS A 331 7.03 30.57 13.59
C LYS A 331 8.07 29.96 12.65
N CYS A 332 7.91 28.69 12.26
CA CYS A 332 8.83 28.03 11.34
C CYS A 332 8.43 28.12 9.86
N GLY A 333 7.21 28.60 9.55
CA GLY A 333 6.68 28.71 8.19
C GLY A 333 6.21 27.37 7.60
N ALA A 334 5.77 26.44 8.45
CA ALA A 334 5.28 25.13 8.05
C ALA A 334 3.76 25.12 7.80
N VAL A 335 3.34 24.25 6.89
CA VAL A 335 1.95 23.79 6.82
C VAL A 335 1.69 22.92 8.05
N LEU A 336 0.62 23.22 8.79
CA LEU A 336 0.14 22.35 9.86
C LEU A 336 -0.83 21.33 9.26
N MET A 337 -0.54 20.06 9.48
CA MET A 337 -1.37 18.93 9.05
C MET A 337 -1.85 18.17 10.29
N CYS A 338 -3.15 17.90 10.37
CA CYS A 338 -3.73 17.04 11.41
C CYS A 338 -4.14 15.69 10.79
N ASP A 339 -3.53 14.61 11.26
CA ASP A 339 -3.98 13.24 10.99
C ASP A 339 -4.90 12.78 12.12
N MET A 340 -6.20 13.01 11.93
CA MET A 340 -7.23 12.69 12.91
C MET A 340 -7.77 11.26 12.82
N ALA A 341 -7.09 10.32 12.15
CA ALA A 341 -7.62 8.98 11.83
C ALA A 341 -8.32 8.28 13.01
N HIS A 342 -7.66 8.22 14.17
CA HIS A 342 -8.19 7.55 15.37
C HIS A 342 -9.37 8.27 16.05
N ILE A 343 -9.49 9.59 15.87
CA ILE A 343 -10.47 10.42 16.59
C ILE A 343 -11.52 11.04 15.67
N SER A 344 -11.48 10.75 14.37
CA SER A 344 -12.35 11.36 13.36
C SER A 344 -13.84 11.26 13.69
N GLY A 345 -14.30 10.11 14.20
CA GLY A 345 -15.69 9.93 14.65
C GLY A 345 -16.03 10.75 15.91
N LEU A 346 -15.08 10.98 16.81
CA LEU A 346 -15.26 11.82 17.99
C LEU A 346 -15.34 13.30 17.58
N VAL A 347 -14.51 13.73 16.63
CA VAL A 347 -14.51 15.09 16.08
C VAL A 347 -15.81 15.38 15.34
N ALA A 348 -16.30 14.44 14.53
CA ALA A 348 -17.56 14.59 13.78
C ALA A 348 -18.81 14.65 14.66
N ALA A 349 -18.73 14.24 15.93
CA ALA A 349 -19.85 14.19 16.87
C ALA A 349 -19.95 15.43 17.80
N GLN A 350 -19.15 16.48 17.54
CA GLN A 350 -19.07 17.68 18.38
C GLN A 350 -20.24 18.65 18.22
#